data_AF-A0A178DC18-F1
#
_entry.id   AF-A0A178DC18-F1
#
_cell.length_a   1.000
_cell.length_b   1.000
_cell.length_c   1.000
_cell.angle_alpha   90.00
_cell.angle_beta   90.00
_cell.angle_gamma   90.00
#
_symmetry.space_group_name_H-M   'P 1'
#
loop_
_entity.id
_entity.type
_entity.pdbx_description
1 polymer ?
#
loop_
_entity_poly.entity_id
_entity_poly.type
_entity_poly.pdbx_seq_one_letter_code
_entity_poly.pdbx_strand_id
1 'polypeptide(L)'
;MGRHLDLDFEKLGELMREVGFVDVVVKPFKIPIGRWPSDPRMKEAGMYQLYAMLDGVEALTLAIFTRCLGWEPEQVQVFLADVRKEFKATKRYTYWPCAVIYGKKPMAVSSIDSAL
;
A
#
# COMPACT_ATOMS: atom_id res chain seq x y z
N MET A 1 -10.79 -20.16 -8.51
CA MET A 1 -11.37 -19.34 -7.42
C MET A 1 -10.23 -18.55 -6.79
N GLY A 2 -9.99 -17.32 -7.24
CA GLY A 2 -8.92 -16.45 -6.73
C GLY A 2 -9.52 -15.09 -6.43
N ARG A 3 -9.27 -14.54 -5.25
CA ARG A 3 -9.66 -13.16 -4.95
C ARG A 3 -8.79 -12.24 -5.80
N HIS A 4 -9.39 -11.17 -6.32
CA HIS A 4 -8.66 -10.11 -7.00
C HIS A 4 -7.64 -9.53 -6.00
N LEU A 5 -6.35 -9.71 -6.25
CA LEU A 5 -5.29 -9.16 -5.40
C LEU A 5 -4.99 -7.70 -5.75
N ASP A 6 -5.53 -7.18 -6.84
CA ASP A 6 -5.35 -5.78 -7.18
C ASP A 6 -6.18 -4.92 -6.22
N LEU A 7 -5.52 -3.88 -5.72
CA LEU A 7 -6.12 -2.87 -4.85
C LEU A 7 -6.95 -1.91 -5.71
N ASP A 8 -8.20 -2.27 -5.97
CA ASP A 8 -9.19 -1.35 -6.52
C ASP A 8 -9.64 -0.38 -5.41
N PHE A 9 -9.01 0.80 -5.38
CA PHE A 9 -9.29 1.81 -4.37
C PHE A 9 -10.70 2.41 -4.49
N GLU A 10 -11.29 2.43 -5.69
CA GLU A 10 -12.64 2.96 -5.85
C GLU A 10 -13.66 1.99 -5.25
N LYS A 11 -13.48 0.68 -5.45
CA LYS A 11 -14.30 -0.34 -4.80
C LYS A 11 -14.27 -0.23 -3.27
N LEU A 12 -13.12 0.12 -2.68
CA LEU A 12 -13.03 0.39 -1.24
C LEU A 12 -13.81 1.66 -0.85
N GLY A 13 -13.84 2.69 -1.70
CA GLY A 13 -14.67 3.87 -1.52
C GLY A 13 -16.17 3.57 -1.65
N GLU A 14 -16.57 2.72 -2.60
CA GLU A 14 -17.95 2.24 -2.76
C GLU A 14 -18.44 1.54 -1.49
N LEU A 15 -17.63 0.65 -0.90
CA LEU A 15 -17.96 0.01 0.38
C LEU A 15 -18.24 1.03 1.50
N MET A 16 -17.52 2.17 1.54
CA MET A 16 -17.82 3.23 2.52
C MET A 16 -19.16 3.91 2.24
N ARG A 17 -19.51 4.14 0.97
CA ARG A 17 -20.80 4.72 0.57
C ARG A 17 -21.96 3.77 0.88
N GLU A 18 -21.78 2.47 0.62
CA GLU A 18 -22.77 1.43 0.90
C GLU A 18 -23.15 1.36 2.38
N VAL A 19 -22.18 1.52 3.28
CA VAL A 19 -22.44 1.54 4.74
C VAL A 19 -22.87 2.91 5.26
N GLY A 20 -23.15 3.86 4.36
CA GLY A 20 -23.80 5.13 4.66
C GLY A 20 -22.87 6.32 4.92
N PHE A 21 -21.56 6.23 4.71
CA PHE A 21 -20.71 7.42 4.74
C PHE A 21 -21.05 8.35 3.57
N VAL A 22 -21.01 9.65 3.83
CA VAL A 22 -21.23 10.71 2.85
C VAL A 22 -19.93 11.44 2.53
N ASP A 23 -19.88 12.19 1.44
CA ASP A 23 -18.68 12.91 0.98
C ASP A 23 -17.43 12.01 0.89
N VAL A 24 -17.59 10.76 0.44
CA VAL A 24 -16.49 9.81 0.32
C VAL A 24 -15.54 10.23 -0.80
N VAL A 25 -14.27 10.44 -0.45
CA VAL A 25 -13.19 10.81 -1.37
C VAL A 25 -12.15 9.70 -1.37
N VAL A 26 -11.79 9.25 -2.57
CA VAL A 26 -10.70 8.31 -2.82
C VAL A 26 -9.54 9.09 -3.45
N LYS A 27 -8.38 9.11 -2.79
CA LYS A 27 -7.16 9.77 -3.31
C LYS A 27 -6.07 8.74 -3.53
N PRO A 28 -5.97 8.14 -4.74
CA PRO A 28 -4.88 7.24 -5.07
C PRO A 28 -3.57 8.03 -5.26
N PHE A 29 -2.46 7.45 -4.80
CA PHE A 29 -1.13 7.99 -4.97
C PHE A 29 -0.09 6.85 -5.00
N LYS A 30 1.14 7.18 -5.40
CA LYS A 30 2.25 6.23 -5.47
C LYS A 30 3.25 6.56 -4.38
N ILE A 31 3.60 5.60 -3.55
CA ILE A 31 4.74 5.73 -2.64
C ILE A 31 5.97 5.19 -3.36
N PRO A 32 6.91 6.05 -3.76
CA PRO A 32 8.11 5.62 -4.50
C PRO A 32 8.99 4.72 -3.64
N ILE A 33 9.80 3.89 -4.29
CA ILE A 33 10.91 3.18 -3.66
C ILE A 33 12.20 3.67 -4.34
N GLY A 34 13.03 4.40 -3.59
CA GLY A 34 14.27 5.00 -4.07
C GLY A 34 14.16 6.49 -4.45
N ARG A 35 15.23 7.02 -5.07
CA ARG A 35 15.45 8.47 -5.29
C ARG A 35 14.87 9.03 -6.59
N TRP A 36 14.14 8.22 -7.35
CA TRP A 36 13.73 8.57 -8.70
C TRP A 36 12.72 9.73 -8.85
N PRO A 37 11.86 10.08 -7.87
CA PRO A 37 10.97 11.23 -7.99
C PRO A 37 11.72 12.56 -8.10
N SER A 38 11.18 13.50 -8.86
CA SER A 38 11.68 14.88 -8.94
C SER A 38 11.29 15.72 -7.72
N ASP A 39 10.07 15.53 -7.22
CA ASP A 39 9.56 16.20 -6.02
C ASP A 39 10.44 15.87 -4.80
N PRO A 40 10.99 16.87 -4.09
CA PRO A 40 11.86 16.66 -2.93
C PRO A 40 11.23 15.83 -1.81
N ARG A 41 9.95 16.05 -1.50
CA ARG A 41 9.22 15.31 -0.44
C ARG A 41 9.01 13.86 -0.86
N MET A 42 8.65 13.62 -2.11
CA MET A 42 8.48 12.25 -2.61
C MET A 42 9.82 11.51 -2.70
N LYS A 43 10.92 12.21 -3.02
CA LYS A 43 12.26 11.64 -3.02
C LYS A 43 12.70 11.22 -1.62
N GLU A 44 12.43 12.05 -0.61
CA GLU A 44 12.68 11.73 0.80
C GLU A 44 11.84 10.53 1.25
N ALA A 45 10.53 10.54 0.98
CA ALA A 45 9.65 9.41 1.25
C ALA A 45 10.14 8.11 0.58
N GLY A 46 10.59 8.21 -0.67
CA GLY A 46 11.14 7.07 -1.41
C GLY A 46 12.44 6.52 -0.82
N MET A 47 13.25 7.39 -0.19
CA MET A 47 14.45 6.96 0.54
C MET A 47 14.12 6.21 1.81
N TYR A 48 13.16 6.69 2.59
CA TYR A 48 12.68 5.95 3.75
C TYR A 48 12.11 4.59 3.35
N GLN A 49 11.36 4.55 2.24
CA GLN A 49 10.78 3.29 1.81
C GLN A 49 11.83 2.33 1.26
N LEU A 50 12.87 2.81 0.56
CA LEU A 50 14.00 1.97 0.16
C LEU A 50 14.71 1.37 1.38
N TYR A 51 14.94 2.16 2.43
CA TYR A 51 15.53 1.67 3.67
C TYR A 51 14.67 0.56 4.30
N ALA A 52 13.37 0.82 4.47
CA ALA A 52 12.43 -0.15 5.03
C ALA A 52 12.35 -1.45 4.22
N MET A 53 12.43 -1.39 2.89
CA MET A 53 12.46 -2.59 2.04
C MET A 53 13.75 -3.39 2.21
N LEU A 54 14.91 -2.72 2.28
CA LEU A 54 16.20 -3.42 2.44
C LEU A 54 16.33 -4.10 3.80
N ASP A 55 15.73 -3.52 4.83
CA ASP A 55 15.74 -4.02 6.21
C ASP A 55 14.67 -5.09 6.45
N GLY A 56 13.45 -4.88 5.92
CA GLY A 56 12.29 -5.69 6.26
C GLY A 56 11.96 -6.86 5.32
N VAL A 57 12.42 -6.84 4.06
CA VAL A 57 11.96 -7.82 3.04
C VAL A 57 12.31 -9.26 3.42
N GLU A 58 13.45 -9.47 4.09
CA GLU A 58 13.96 -10.79 4.42
C GLU A 58 13.04 -11.60 5.33
N ALA A 59 12.49 -10.97 6.37
CA ALA A 59 11.70 -11.67 7.38
C ALA A 59 10.45 -12.34 6.77
N LEU A 60 9.73 -11.63 5.91
CA LEU A 60 8.53 -12.16 5.25
C LEU A 60 8.90 -13.21 4.21
N THR A 61 9.95 -12.97 3.42
CA THR A 61 10.39 -13.92 2.38
C THR A 61 10.84 -15.23 2.99
N LEU A 62 11.66 -15.23 4.04
CA LEU A 62 12.07 -16.45 4.73
C LEU A 62 10.87 -17.23 5.26
N ALA A 63 9.92 -16.57 5.91
CA ALA A 63 8.76 -17.25 6.47
C ALA A 63 7.90 -17.94 5.41
N ILE A 64 7.56 -17.23 4.32
CA ILE A 64 6.72 -17.78 3.25
C ILE A 64 7.46 -18.87 2.46
N PHE A 65 8.71 -18.60 2.06
CA PHE A 65 9.42 -19.48 1.14
C PHE A 65 9.83 -20.80 1.81
N THR A 66 10.23 -20.76 3.08
CA THR A 66 10.61 -21.98 3.81
C THR A 66 9.38 -22.76 4.28
N ARG A 67 8.42 -22.12 4.95
CA ARG A 67 7.29 -22.82 5.60
C ARG A 67 6.18 -23.23 4.63
N CYS A 68 5.96 -22.46 3.57
CA CYS A 68 4.86 -22.70 2.64
C CYS A 68 5.33 -23.25 1.29
N LEU A 69 6.51 -22.84 0.81
CA LEU A 69 7.04 -23.23 -0.50
C LEU A 69 8.15 -24.29 -0.43
N GLY A 70 8.61 -24.64 0.77
CA GLY A 70 9.60 -25.71 0.98
C GLY A 70 11.01 -25.40 0.48
N TRP A 71 11.37 -24.12 0.34
CA TRP A 71 12.73 -23.73 -0.05
C TRP A 71 13.70 -23.89 1.13
N GLU A 72 14.95 -24.24 0.82
CA GLU A 72 16.02 -24.22 1.81
C GLU A 72 16.39 -22.76 2.16
N PRO A 73 16.70 -22.44 3.43
CA PRO A 73 17.05 -21.09 3.86
C PRO A 73 18.16 -20.45 3.03
N GLU A 74 19.17 -21.22 2.63
CA GLU A 74 20.31 -20.75 1.83
C GLU A 74 19.86 -20.30 0.43
N GLN A 75 18.91 -21.01 -0.19
CA GLN A 75 18.34 -20.62 -1.49
C GLN A 75 17.58 -19.30 -1.37
N VAL A 76 16.87 -19.09 -0.26
CA VAL A 76 16.17 -17.84 0.02
C VAL A 76 17.15 -16.68 0.19
N GLN A 77 18.29 -16.90 0.85
CA GLN A 77 19.31 -15.86 1.01
C GLN A 77 19.94 -15.43 -0.32
N VAL A 78 20.22 -16.38 -1.21
CA VAL A 78 20.71 -16.06 -2.57
C VAL A 78 19.66 -15.25 -3.33
N PHE A 79 18.39 -15.65 -3.30
CA PHE A 79 17.30 -14.90 -3.92
C PHE A 79 17.16 -13.49 -3.34
N LEU A 80 17.25 -13.34 -2.02
CA LEU A 80 17.19 -12.04 -1.34
C LEU A 80 18.34 -11.11 -1.74
N ALA A 81 19.52 -11.64 -2.08
CA ALA A 81 20.62 -10.83 -2.59
C ALA A 81 20.23 -10.13 -3.91
N ASP A 82 19.60 -10.86 -4.82
CA ASP A 82 19.08 -10.31 -6.09
C ASP A 82 17.95 -9.31 -5.86
N VAL A 83 17.02 -9.61 -4.94
CA VAL A 83 15.95 -8.68 -4.54
C VAL A 83 16.52 -7.35 -4.02
N ARG A 84 17.51 -7.39 -3.13
CA ARG A 84 18.15 -6.16 -2.61
C ARG A 84 18.89 -5.40 -3.70
N LYS A 85 19.50 -6.09 -4.66
CA LYS A 85 20.14 -5.47 -5.83
C LYS A 85 19.11 -4.74 -6.69
N GLU A 86 17.95 -5.35 -6.91
CA GLU A 86 16.83 -4.75 -7.65
C GLU A 86 16.27 -3.50 -6.97
N PHE A 87 16.07 -3.52 -5.64
CA PHE A 87 15.65 -2.31 -4.91
C PHE A 87 16.63 -1.15 -5.06
N LYS A 88 17.94 -1.43 -5.06
CA LYS A 88 18.99 -0.41 -5.19
C LYS A 88 19.10 0.17 -6.61
N ALA A 89 18.59 -0.52 -7.64
CA ALA A 89 18.71 -0.11 -9.04
C ALA A 89 17.97 1.21 -9.39
N THR A 90 17.24 1.83 -8.44
CA THR A 90 16.59 3.15 -8.58
C THR A 90 15.77 3.27 -9.88
N LYS A 91 14.87 2.31 -10.08
CA LYS A 91 13.99 2.23 -11.25
C LYS A 91 12.72 3.06 -11.04
N ARG A 92 12.33 3.87 -12.03
CA ARG A 92 11.15 4.78 -11.96
C ARG A 92 9.80 4.07 -11.79
N TYR A 93 9.75 2.77 -12.05
CA TYR A 93 8.54 1.95 -11.93
C TYR A 93 8.41 1.24 -10.57
N THR A 94 9.38 1.41 -9.66
CA THR A 94 9.33 0.79 -8.33
C THR A 94 8.58 1.70 -7.36
N TYR A 95 7.33 1.34 -7.03
CA TYR A 95 6.47 2.05 -6.10
C TYR A 95 5.40 1.14 -5.50
N TRP A 96 4.84 1.55 -4.37
CA TRP A 96 3.60 0.99 -3.83
C TRP A 96 2.39 1.79 -4.31
N PRO A 97 1.36 1.14 -4.89
CA PRO A 97 0.06 1.79 -5.09
C PRO A 97 -0.60 1.93 -3.71
N CYS A 98 -0.98 3.16 -3.35
CA CYS A 98 -1.66 3.46 -2.11
C CYS A 98 -2.85 4.39 -2.36
N ALA A 99 -3.78 4.45 -1.42
CA ALA A 99 -4.82 5.47 -1.42
C ALA A 99 -5.10 5.96 -0.01
N VAL A 100 -5.45 7.25 0.09
CA VAL A 100 -6.12 7.78 1.27
C VAL A 100 -7.61 7.82 0.92
N ILE A 101 -8.41 7.09 1.70
CA ILE A 101 -9.86 7.05 1.55
C ILE A 101 -10.49 7.58 2.82
N TYR A 102 -11.37 8.56 2.69
CA TYR A 102 -12.06 9.17 3.83
C TYR A 102 -13.47 9.61 3.42
N GLY A 103 -14.35 9.65 4.41
CA GLY A 103 -15.73 10.12 4.26
C GLY A 103 -16.26 10.61 5.61
N LYS A 104 -17.39 11.29 5.59
CA LYS A 104 -18.05 11.79 6.80
C LYS A 104 -19.14 10.82 7.23
N LYS A 105 -19.28 10.64 8.55
CA LYS A 105 -20.48 10.02 9.10
C LYS A 105 -21.69 10.92 8.79
N PRO A 106 -22.82 10.39 8.29
CA PRO A 106 -24.00 11.21 8.05
C PRO A 106 -24.45 11.84 9.37
N MET A 107 -24.66 13.15 9.38
CA MET A 107 -25.30 13.80 10.53
C MET A 107 -26.72 13.22 10.65
N ALA A 108 -27.06 12.73 11.83
CA ALA A 108 -28.45 12.47 12.15
C ALA A 108 -29.17 13.82 12.04
N VAL A 109 -30.10 13.94 11.08
CA VAL A 109 -31.06 15.05 11.10
C VAL A 109 -31.86 14.83 12.39
N SER A 110 -31.53 15.57 13.46
CA SER A 110 -32.41 15.58 14.63
C SER A 110 -33.72 16.21 14.19
N SER A 111 -34.80 15.45 14.26
CA SER A 111 -36.16 15.82 13.91
C SER A 111 -36.71 16.92 14.83
N ILE A 112 -36.16 18.14 14.76
CA ILE A 112 -36.58 19.29 15.58
C ILE A 112 -37.34 20.34 14.73
N ASP A 113 -37.47 20.17 13.41
CA ASP A 113 -38.23 21.12 12.56
C ASP A 113 -39.61 20.57 12.14
N SER A 114 -40.33 19.90 13.05
CA SER A 114 -41.72 19.46 12.81
C SER A 114 -42.71 19.99 13.86
N ALA A 115 -42.30 20.94 14.69
CA ALA A 115 -43.13 21.50 15.76
C ALA A 115 -43.06 23.04 15.87
N LEU A 116 -43.01 23.73 14.73
CA LEU A 116 -43.38 25.15 14.61
C LEU A 116 -44.36 25.34 13.46
#